data_AF-A0A4Q8M4D8-F1
#
_entry.id   AF-A0A4Q8M4D8-F1
#
_cell.length_a   1.000
_cell.length_b   1.000
_cell.length_c   1.000
_cell.angle_alpha   90.00
_cell.angle_beta   90.00
_cell.angle_gamma   90.00
#
_symmetry.space_group_name_H-M   'P 1'
#
loop_
_entity.id
_entity.type
_entity.pdbx_description
1 polymer ?
#
loop_
_entity_poly.entity_id
_entity_poly.type
_entity_poly.pdbx_seq_one_letter_code
_entity_poly.pdbx_strand_id
1 'polypeptide(L)'
;MLPFTDRLDWVVATLVLGRYIALLAYAIATAREVGRLARAHDGDASWRELLRFGGWMTVSNVISPLMVYMDRFFIGALLGTSAVAYYTSPYEVVFKLNVVSEGLFGVLFPLMANRFAASQAEPDRLFWLGARMIAAGLFVPVVVIVALAEPFLGLWLGPDFALRSSVVMQVLALGLLVNGFSKVAFNAIQAHGRADVTARLHMIELPLYVVALIALTRQWGIAGAALAWSLRMVLDAALLGWMSRRMAGITGPCLRRCAVLALATLASAMTPLLLPAGQPLLRAVAVLALIAIAAAAFWRWQLDAQERGRLLGQLHQACARPRRLLRGPRAQGR
;
A
#
# COMPACT_ATOMS: atom_id res chain seq x y z
N MET A 1 -24.07 -13.88 -2.38
CA MET A 1 -24.66 -14.99 -3.15
C MET A 1 -24.67 -14.58 -4.62
N LEU A 2 -24.13 -15.40 -5.51
CA LEU A 2 -24.23 -15.13 -6.95
C LEU A 2 -25.70 -15.31 -7.36
N PRO A 3 -26.21 -14.57 -8.36
CA PRO A 3 -27.61 -14.70 -8.77
C PRO A 3 -27.98 -16.09 -9.32
N PHE A 4 -26.99 -16.95 -9.58
CA PHE A 4 -27.15 -18.13 -10.43
C PHE A 4 -26.69 -19.46 -9.80
N THR A 5 -25.99 -19.45 -8.65
CA THR A 5 -25.62 -20.70 -7.97
C THR A 5 -25.21 -20.51 -6.51
N ASP A 6 -25.63 -21.45 -5.66
CA ASP A 6 -25.19 -21.58 -4.26
C ASP A 6 -24.12 -22.68 -4.09
N ARG A 7 -23.71 -23.31 -5.21
CA ARG A 7 -22.77 -24.43 -5.22
C ARG A 7 -21.33 -23.95 -5.35
N LEU A 8 -20.56 -24.12 -4.27
CA LEU A 8 -19.16 -23.72 -4.17
C LEU A 8 -18.28 -24.38 -5.23
N ASP A 9 -18.57 -25.63 -5.61
CA ASP A 9 -17.82 -26.38 -6.62
C ASP A 9 -17.86 -25.71 -8.00
N TRP A 10 -19.00 -25.16 -8.41
CA TRP A 10 -19.11 -24.40 -9.67
C TRP A 10 -18.33 -23.09 -9.65
N VAL A 11 -18.31 -22.41 -8.50
CA VAL A 11 -17.51 -21.18 -8.32
C VAL A 11 -16.02 -21.50 -8.45
N VAL A 12 -15.57 -22.57 -7.77
CA VAL A 12 -14.18 -23.04 -7.85
C VAL A 12 -13.84 -23.48 -9.27
N ALA A 13 -14.68 -24.28 -9.92
CA ALA A 13 -14.46 -24.76 -11.29
C ALA A 13 -14.35 -23.59 -12.30
N THR A 14 -15.20 -22.57 -12.16
CA THR A 14 -15.15 -21.38 -13.03
C THR A 14 -13.86 -20.58 -12.82
N LEU A 15 -13.42 -20.41 -11.58
CA LEU A 15 -12.14 -19.76 -11.26
C LEU A 15 -10.95 -20.54 -11.84
N VAL A 16 -10.96 -21.86 -11.69
CA VAL A 16 -9.92 -22.76 -12.22
C VAL A 16 -9.87 -22.69 -13.74
N LEU A 17 -11.02 -22.79 -14.41
CA LEU A 17 -11.12 -22.68 -15.87
C LEU A 17 -10.60 -21.31 -16.36
N GLY A 18 -10.98 -20.23 -15.68
CA GLY A 18 -10.47 -18.88 -15.97
C GLY A 18 -8.94 -18.78 -15.85
N ARG A 19 -8.33 -19.43 -14.86
CA ARG A 19 -6.86 -19.48 -14.70
C ARG A 19 -6.19 -20.25 -15.83
N TYR A 20 -6.75 -21.38 -16.28
CA TYR A 20 -6.21 -22.13 -17.42
C TYR A 20 -6.32 -21.35 -18.72
N ILE A 21 -7.45 -20.66 -18.96
CA ILE A 21 -7.62 -19.78 -20.13
C ILE A 21 -6.58 -18.66 -20.11
N ALA A 22 -6.39 -17.99 -18.97
CA ALA A 22 -5.39 -16.93 -18.83
C ALA A 22 -3.96 -17.47 -19.05
N LEU A 23 -3.63 -18.63 -18.48
CA LEU A 23 -2.34 -19.30 -18.68
C LEU A 23 -2.08 -19.58 -20.16
N LEU A 24 -3.06 -20.15 -20.87
CA LEU A 24 -2.96 -20.42 -22.30
C LEU A 24 -2.77 -19.13 -23.11
N ALA A 25 -3.54 -18.09 -22.80
CA ALA A 25 -3.42 -16.79 -23.45
C ALA A 25 -2.01 -16.18 -23.24
N TYR A 26 -1.48 -16.21 -22.02
CA TYR A 26 -0.12 -15.76 -21.74
C TYR A 26 0.92 -16.61 -22.46
N ALA A 27 0.80 -17.94 -22.45
CA ALA A 27 1.71 -18.83 -23.14
C ALA A 27 1.76 -18.54 -24.65
N ILE A 28 0.59 -18.32 -25.28
CA ILE A 28 0.49 -17.94 -26.69
C ILE A 28 1.14 -16.58 -26.94
N ALA A 29 0.86 -15.58 -26.10
CA ALA A 29 1.44 -14.23 -26.23
C ALA A 29 2.97 -14.27 -26.08
N THR A 30 3.48 -14.95 -25.05
CA THR A 30 4.91 -15.14 -24.83
C THR A 30 5.56 -15.90 -25.99
N ALA A 31 4.96 -16.98 -26.50
CA ALA A 31 5.51 -17.70 -27.64
C ALA A 31 5.59 -16.84 -28.91
N ARG A 32 4.61 -15.95 -29.14
CA ARG A 32 4.60 -15.01 -30.27
C ARG A 32 5.68 -13.92 -30.15
N GLU A 33 5.91 -13.38 -28.95
CA GLU A 33 6.88 -12.29 -28.75
C GLU A 33 8.32 -12.81 -28.50
N VAL A 34 8.48 -13.89 -27.75
CA VAL A 34 9.78 -14.48 -27.38
C VAL A 34 10.39 -15.32 -28.50
N GLY A 35 9.63 -15.72 -29.52
CA GLY A 35 10.16 -16.35 -30.74
C GLY A 35 11.25 -15.53 -31.46
N ARG A 36 11.38 -14.22 -31.17
CA ARG A 36 12.51 -13.36 -31.61
C ARG A 36 13.69 -13.31 -30.65
N LEU A 37 13.50 -13.61 -29.35
CA LEU A 37 14.54 -13.54 -28.30
C LEU A 37 15.17 -14.91 -27.99
N ALA A 38 14.45 -16.01 -28.23
CA ALA A 38 14.92 -17.38 -27.96
C ALA A 38 16.14 -17.80 -28.80
N ARG A 39 16.47 -17.08 -29.89
CA ARG A 39 17.68 -17.34 -30.69
C ARG A 39 18.95 -16.72 -30.12
N ALA A 40 18.89 -16.03 -28.97
CA ALA A 40 20.00 -15.25 -28.43
C ALA A 40 20.53 -15.76 -27.07
N HIS A 41 20.19 -16.98 -26.64
CA HIS A 41 20.68 -17.50 -25.36
C HIS A 41 21.13 -18.97 -25.47
N ASP A 42 22.35 -19.16 -25.99
CA ASP A 42 23.17 -20.34 -25.71
C ASP A 42 23.97 -20.05 -24.44
N GLY A 43 23.50 -20.54 -23.30
CA GLY A 43 24.24 -20.40 -22.05
C GLY A 43 23.53 -21.09 -20.89
N ASP A 44 24.30 -21.89 -20.14
CA ASP A 44 23.96 -22.52 -18.86
C ASP A 44 23.65 -21.50 -17.74
N ALA A 45 22.91 -20.43 -18.04
CA ALA A 45 22.44 -19.43 -17.10
C ALA A 45 21.33 -19.99 -16.19
N SER A 46 21.79 -20.89 -15.31
CA SER A 46 21.38 -21.15 -13.93
C SER A 46 19.88 -21.18 -13.63
N TRP A 47 19.21 -22.25 -14.09
CA TRP A 47 17.93 -22.69 -13.50
C TRP A 47 17.99 -22.73 -11.97
N ARG A 48 19.18 -22.98 -11.38
CA ARG A 48 19.43 -22.92 -9.94
C ARG A 48 19.24 -21.51 -9.37
N GLU A 49 19.68 -20.46 -10.05
CA GLU A 49 19.44 -19.07 -9.64
C GLU A 49 17.96 -18.71 -9.72
N LEU A 50 17.29 -19.11 -10.80
CA LEU A 50 15.85 -18.92 -10.96
C LEU A 50 15.05 -19.66 -9.88
N LEU A 51 15.38 -20.93 -9.61
CA LEU A 51 14.75 -21.72 -8.55
C LEU A 51 15.04 -21.17 -7.15
N ARG A 52 16.26 -20.68 -6.91
CA ARG A 52 16.61 -20.02 -5.62
C ARG A 52 15.80 -18.74 -5.42
N PHE A 53 15.72 -17.89 -6.45
CA PHE A 53 14.93 -16.66 -6.40
C PHE A 53 13.43 -16.96 -6.23
N GLY A 54 12.89 -17.87 -7.05
CA GLY A 54 11.50 -18.33 -6.96
C GLY A 54 11.17 -18.99 -5.62
N GLY A 55 12.12 -19.75 -5.04
CA GLY A 55 11.99 -20.34 -3.71
C GLY A 55 11.83 -19.29 -2.61
N TRP A 56 12.69 -18.27 -2.59
CA TRP A 56 12.54 -17.14 -1.65
C TRP A 56 11.25 -16.34 -1.88
N MET A 57 10.84 -16.13 -3.14
CA MET A 57 9.55 -15.51 -3.43
C MET A 57 8.38 -16.36 -2.92
N THR A 58 8.46 -17.69 -3.02
CA THR A 58 7.43 -18.60 -2.50
C THR A 58 7.31 -18.47 -0.98
N VAL A 59 8.45 -18.44 -0.27
CA VAL A 59 8.47 -18.22 1.18
C VAL A 59 7.80 -16.89 1.54
N SER A 60 8.15 -15.78 0.86
CA SER A 60 7.50 -14.49 1.05
C SER A 60 5.99 -14.56 0.78
N ASN A 61 5.58 -15.22 -0.30
CA ASN A 61 4.18 -15.36 -0.70
C ASN A 61 3.35 -16.28 0.23
N VAL A 62 3.99 -17.08 1.08
CA VAL A 62 3.32 -17.84 2.14
C VAL A 62 3.27 -17.05 3.44
N ILE A 63 4.40 -16.43 3.83
CA ILE A 63 4.53 -15.69 5.09
C ILE A 63 3.67 -14.43 5.08
N SER A 64 3.65 -13.67 3.97
CA SER A 64 2.93 -12.40 3.92
C SER A 64 1.41 -12.58 4.12
N PRO A 65 0.70 -13.52 3.45
CA PRO A 65 -0.70 -13.80 3.76
C PRO A 65 -0.91 -14.29 5.19
N LEU A 66 -0.01 -15.13 5.71
CA LEU A 66 -0.11 -15.59 7.09
C LEU A 66 -0.09 -14.40 8.06
N MET A 67 0.85 -13.46 7.88
CA MET A 67 0.92 -12.21 8.66
C MET A 67 -0.32 -11.33 8.52
N VAL A 68 -0.95 -11.32 7.35
CA VAL A 68 -2.15 -10.51 7.08
C VAL A 68 -3.39 -11.11 7.75
N TYR A 69 -3.50 -12.43 7.84
CA TYR A 69 -4.69 -13.11 8.31
C TYR A 69 -4.60 -13.62 9.76
N MET A 70 -3.41 -13.79 10.33
CA MET A 70 -3.25 -14.39 11.67
C MET A 70 -4.01 -13.65 12.76
N ASP A 71 -4.12 -12.32 12.67
CA ASP A 71 -4.81 -11.46 13.64
C ASP A 71 -6.20 -12.01 13.94
N ARG A 72 -6.92 -12.42 12.89
CA ARG A 72 -8.29 -12.92 12.97
C ARG A 72 -8.37 -14.24 13.74
N PHE A 73 -7.39 -15.11 13.57
CA PHE A 73 -7.32 -16.39 14.30
C PHE A 73 -7.03 -16.15 15.78
N PHE A 74 -6.06 -15.29 16.10
CA PHE A 74 -5.74 -14.97 17.50
C PHE A 74 -6.86 -14.21 18.20
N ILE A 75 -7.48 -13.22 17.55
CA ILE A 75 -8.65 -12.52 18.08
C ILE A 75 -9.80 -13.51 18.30
N GLY A 76 -10.09 -14.37 17.33
CA GLY A 76 -11.15 -15.37 17.45
C GLY A 76 -10.91 -16.37 18.58
N ALA A 77 -9.67 -16.83 18.76
CA ALA A 77 -9.30 -17.76 19.81
C ALA A 77 -9.27 -17.12 21.21
N LEU A 78 -8.87 -15.85 21.33
CA LEU A 78 -8.70 -15.17 22.61
C LEU A 78 -9.96 -14.42 23.09
N LEU A 79 -10.73 -13.84 22.15
CA LEU A 79 -11.84 -12.94 22.43
C LEU A 79 -13.18 -13.44 21.87
N GLY A 80 -13.18 -14.53 21.10
CA GLY A 80 -14.37 -15.10 20.47
C GLY A 80 -14.65 -14.57 19.06
N THR A 81 -15.53 -15.25 18.33
CA THR A 81 -15.82 -14.98 16.91
C THR A 81 -16.51 -13.64 16.68
N SER A 82 -17.28 -13.12 17.63
CA SER A 82 -17.92 -11.81 17.53
C SER A 82 -16.91 -10.66 17.54
N ALA A 83 -15.82 -10.79 18.31
CA ALA A 83 -14.74 -9.81 18.34
C ALA A 83 -14.00 -9.71 17.00
N VAL A 84 -13.96 -10.80 16.23
CA VAL A 84 -13.36 -10.81 14.89
C VAL A 84 -14.10 -9.83 13.99
N ALA A 85 -15.43 -9.80 14.00
CA ALA A 85 -16.21 -8.88 13.16
C ALA A 85 -15.89 -7.40 13.46
N TYR A 86 -15.78 -7.04 14.74
CA TYR A 86 -15.41 -5.68 15.16
C TYR A 86 -13.99 -5.27 14.73
N TYR A 87 -13.09 -6.23 14.49
CA TYR A 87 -11.75 -5.98 13.96
C TYR A 87 -11.69 -5.99 12.43
N THR A 88 -12.33 -6.98 11.78
CA THR A 88 -12.16 -7.21 10.35
C THR A 88 -12.82 -6.15 9.50
N SER A 89 -14.00 -5.65 9.89
CA SER A 89 -14.70 -4.61 9.12
C SER A 89 -13.89 -3.32 8.99
N PRO A 90 -13.38 -2.70 10.08
CA PRO A 90 -12.52 -1.53 9.94
C PRO A 90 -11.18 -1.86 9.27
N TYR A 91 -10.60 -3.05 9.52
CA TYR A 91 -9.39 -3.49 8.85
C TYR A 91 -9.53 -3.51 7.34
N GLU A 92 -10.61 -4.06 6.79
CA GLU A 92 -10.80 -4.15 5.34
C GLU A 92 -10.97 -2.79 4.68
N VAL A 93 -11.63 -1.84 5.35
CA VAL A 93 -11.74 -0.45 4.85
C VAL A 93 -10.36 0.18 4.78
N VAL A 94 -9.57 0.08 5.84
CA VAL A 94 -8.20 0.63 5.87
C VAL A 94 -7.31 -0.09 4.85
N PHE A 95 -7.38 -1.42 4.77
CA PHE A 95 -6.51 -2.22 3.91
C PHE A 95 -6.70 -1.90 2.43
N LYS A 96 -7.90 -1.48 1.99
CA LYS A 96 -8.15 -1.04 0.61
C LYS A 96 -7.31 0.17 0.19
N LEU A 97 -6.85 1.00 1.14
CA LEU A 97 -5.96 2.12 0.84
C LEU A 97 -4.58 1.65 0.32
N ASN A 98 -4.22 0.37 0.49
CA ASN A 98 -3.03 -0.20 -0.13
C ASN A 98 -2.99 -0.02 -1.65
N VAL A 99 -4.13 0.19 -2.32
CA VAL A 99 -4.19 0.50 -3.75
C VAL A 99 -3.24 1.64 -4.15
N VAL A 100 -3.03 2.62 -3.27
CA VAL A 100 -2.09 3.73 -3.49
C VAL A 100 -0.65 3.20 -3.57
N SER A 101 -0.26 2.35 -2.64
CA SER A 101 1.09 1.79 -2.60
C SER A 101 1.31 0.77 -3.71
N GLU A 102 0.33 -0.10 -3.99
CA GLU A 102 0.41 -1.09 -5.06
C GLU A 102 0.48 -0.43 -6.45
N GLY A 103 -0.31 0.63 -6.67
CA GLY A 103 -0.26 1.41 -7.91
C GLY A 103 1.12 2.06 -8.10
N LEU A 104 1.68 2.61 -7.03
CA LEU A 104 3.02 3.18 -7.06
C LEU A 104 4.10 2.12 -7.33
N PHE A 105 3.97 0.95 -6.71
CA PHE A 105 4.87 -0.20 -6.94
C PHE A 105 4.88 -0.65 -8.38
N GLY A 106 3.72 -0.77 -9.01
CA GLY A 106 3.59 -1.19 -10.41
C GLY A 106 4.40 -0.32 -11.38
N VAL A 107 4.68 0.93 -11.01
CA VAL A 107 5.48 1.88 -11.81
C VAL A 107 6.91 2.02 -11.31
N LEU A 108 7.12 2.13 -10.00
CA LEU A 108 8.45 2.34 -9.43
C LEU A 108 9.32 1.09 -9.49
N PHE A 109 8.75 -0.11 -9.34
CA PHE A 109 9.53 -1.34 -9.37
C PHE A 109 10.28 -1.53 -10.70
N PRO A 110 9.61 -1.52 -11.89
CA PRO A 110 10.32 -1.66 -13.16
C PRO A 110 11.33 -0.54 -13.41
N LEU A 111 10.99 0.69 -13.00
CA LEU A 111 11.87 1.85 -13.16
C LEU A 111 13.16 1.70 -12.33
N MET A 112 13.05 1.31 -11.06
CA MET A 112 14.20 1.07 -10.19
C MET A 112 15.03 -0.11 -10.70
N ALA A 113 14.40 -1.23 -11.06
CA ALA A 113 15.09 -2.43 -11.54
C ALA A 113 15.92 -2.14 -12.80
N ASN A 114 15.33 -1.46 -13.79
CA ASN A 114 16.02 -1.09 -15.03
C ASN A 114 17.22 -0.16 -14.77
N ARG A 115 17.07 0.83 -13.87
CA ARG A 115 18.17 1.76 -13.56
C ARG A 115 19.28 1.12 -12.73
N PHE A 116 18.93 0.21 -11.81
CA PHE A 116 19.93 -0.56 -11.07
C PHE A 116 20.72 -1.47 -12.00
N ALA A 117 20.07 -2.17 -12.93
CA ALA A 117 20.75 -3.02 -13.92
C ALA A 117 21.69 -2.22 -14.84
N ALA A 118 21.30 -1.01 -15.24
CA ALA A 118 22.10 -0.14 -16.12
C ALA A 118 23.26 0.60 -15.40
N SER A 119 23.45 0.42 -14.08
CA SER A 119 24.38 1.22 -13.25
C SER A 119 24.19 2.75 -13.37
N GLN A 120 23.03 3.20 -13.86
CA GLN A 120 22.64 4.62 -13.98
C GLN A 120 21.69 5.03 -12.84
N ALA A 121 21.78 4.33 -11.71
CA ALA A 121 20.84 4.51 -10.62
C ALA A 121 21.08 5.83 -9.89
N GLU A 122 20.01 6.59 -9.72
CA GLU A 122 19.89 7.65 -8.71
C GLU A 122 19.02 7.10 -7.57
N PRO A 123 19.53 6.16 -6.73
CA PRO A 123 18.75 5.43 -5.74
C PRO A 123 17.95 6.36 -4.83
N ASP A 124 18.61 7.38 -4.31
CA ASP A 124 18.00 8.36 -3.41
C ASP A 124 16.87 9.14 -4.06
N ARG A 125 16.99 9.49 -5.36
CA ARG A 125 15.97 10.26 -6.06
C ARG A 125 14.69 9.46 -6.24
N LEU A 126 14.81 8.19 -6.67
CA LEU A 126 13.66 7.31 -6.85
C LEU A 126 13.03 6.91 -5.51
N PHE A 127 13.86 6.67 -4.49
CA PHE A 127 13.40 6.39 -3.13
C PHE A 127 12.64 7.59 -2.54
N TRP A 128 13.21 8.80 -2.65
CA TRP A 128 12.56 10.03 -2.22
C TRP A 128 11.26 10.27 -2.99
N LEU A 129 11.25 10.05 -4.31
CA LEU A 129 10.04 10.10 -5.14
C LEU A 129 8.95 9.16 -4.60
N GLY A 130 9.30 7.91 -4.29
CA GLY A 130 8.36 6.97 -3.70
C GLY A 130 7.79 7.48 -2.37
N ALA A 131 8.65 7.94 -1.47
CA ALA A 131 8.25 8.44 -0.16
C ALA A 131 7.30 9.65 -0.25
N ARG A 132 7.57 10.62 -1.14
CA ARG A 132 6.67 11.78 -1.34
C ARG A 132 5.32 11.40 -1.94
N MET A 133 5.29 10.44 -2.87
CA MET A 133 4.04 9.97 -3.49
C MET A 133 3.19 9.20 -2.48
N ILE A 134 3.80 8.36 -1.64
CA ILE A 134 3.12 7.68 -0.53
C ILE A 134 2.55 8.70 0.46
N ALA A 135 3.38 9.66 0.90
CA ALA A 135 2.94 10.71 1.81
C ALA A 135 1.72 11.45 1.25
N ALA A 136 1.80 11.93 0.01
CA ALA A 136 0.70 12.66 -0.62
C ALA A 136 -0.55 11.82 -0.84
N GLY A 137 -0.38 10.57 -1.30
CA GLY A 137 -1.50 9.68 -1.65
C GLY A 137 -2.23 9.09 -0.45
N LEU A 138 -1.51 8.80 0.65
CA LEU A 138 -2.10 8.21 1.85
C LEU A 138 -2.55 9.24 2.89
N PHE A 139 -1.95 10.44 2.93
CA PHE A 139 -2.26 11.42 3.98
C PHE A 139 -3.74 11.78 4.04
N VAL A 140 -4.35 12.13 2.90
CA VAL A 140 -5.76 12.55 2.83
C VAL A 140 -6.72 11.44 3.32
N PRO A 141 -6.72 10.21 2.78
CA PRO A 141 -7.64 9.19 3.26
C PRO A 141 -7.37 8.81 4.73
N VAL A 142 -6.12 8.80 5.19
CA VAL A 142 -5.79 8.48 6.58
C VAL A 142 -6.30 9.56 7.54
N VAL A 143 -6.06 10.84 7.28
CA VAL A 143 -6.54 11.92 8.17
C VAL A 143 -8.07 11.99 8.22
N VAL A 144 -8.74 11.71 7.10
CA VAL A 144 -10.20 11.61 7.04
C VAL A 144 -10.72 10.44 7.87
N ILE A 145 -10.12 9.25 7.73
CA ILE A 145 -10.49 8.08 8.54
C ILE A 145 -10.26 8.39 10.03
N VAL A 146 -9.11 8.95 10.38
CA VAL A 146 -8.77 9.22 11.78
C VAL A 146 -9.79 10.18 12.41
N ALA A 147 -10.19 11.22 11.68
CA ALA A 147 -11.16 12.20 12.16
C ALA A 147 -12.61 11.68 12.20
N LEU A 148 -12.99 10.80 11.26
CA LEU A 148 -14.39 10.41 11.03
C LEU A 148 -14.70 8.95 11.32
N ALA A 149 -13.76 8.16 11.89
CA ALA A 149 -13.95 6.73 12.12
C ALA A 149 -15.25 6.39 12.88
N GLU A 150 -15.50 7.07 14.00
CA GLU A 150 -16.71 6.86 14.82
C GLU A 150 -18.01 7.23 14.08
N PRO A 151 -18.20 8.45 13.55
CA PRO A 151 -19.43 8.78 12.83
C PRO A 151 -19.63 7.95 11.56
N PHE A 152 -18.54 7.59 10.87
CA PHE A 152 -18.59 6.71 9.70
C PHE A 152 -19.10 5.31 10.06
N LEU A 153 -18.51 4.68 11.08
CA LEU A 153 -18.94 3.37 11.55
C LEU A 153 -20.34 3.41 12.17
N GLY A 154 -20.70 4.51 12.84
CA GLY A 154 -22.03 4.70 13.42
C GLY A 154 -23.11 4.76 12.37
N LEU A 155 -22.86 5.49 11.27
CA LEU A 155 -23.75 5.58 10.12
C LEU A 155 -23.85 4.26 9.35
N TRP A 156 -22.75 3.52 9.24
CA TRP A 156 -22.69 2.31 8.43
C TRP A 156 -23.18 1.05 9.16
N LEU A 157 -22.71 0.83 10.38
CA LEU A 157 -22.86 -0.42 11.14
C LEU A 157 -23.59 -0.23 12.48
N GLY A 158 -23.96 1.00 12.82
CA GLY A 158 -24.67 1.35 14.04
C GLY A 158 -23.77 1.84 15.18
N PRO A 159 -24.35 2.53 16.18
CA PRO A 159 -23.61 3.18 17.25
C PRO A 159 -22.78 2.22 18.12
N ASP A 160 -23.31 1.04 18.45
CA ASP A 160 -22.60 0.04 19.25
C ASP A 160 -21.33 -0.47 18.55
N PHE A 161 -21.38 -0.60 17.22
CA PHE A 161 -20.22 -1.02 16.43
C PHE A 161 -19.16 0.08 16.41
N ALA A 162 -19.59 1.33 16.25
CA ALA A 162 -18.72 2.50 16.26
C ALA A 162 -17.93 2.63 17.57
N LEU A 163 -18.61 2.48 18.70
CA LEU A 163 -18.00 2.56 20.03
C LEU A 163 -16.90 1.52 20.24
N ARG A 164 -17.04 0.32 19.65
CA ARG A 164 -16.07 -0.78 19.81
C ARG A 164 -14.92 -0.73 18.79
N SER A 165 -15.14 -0.11 17.63
CA SER A 165 -14.28 -0.32 16.45
C SER A 165 -13.64 0.96 15.89
N SER A 166 -14.04 2.15 16.38
CA SER A 166 -13.47 3.43 15.95
C SER A 166 -11.97 3.51 16.21
N VAL A 167 -11.54 3.17 17.44
CA VAL A 167 -10.12 3.16 17.84
C VAL A 167 -9.33 2.17 17.01
N VAL A 168 -9.89 0.98 16.74
CA VAL A 168 -9.27 -0.04 15.87
C VAL A 168 -9.02 0.54 14.48
N MET A 169 -10.03 1.17 13.88
CA MET A 169 -9.92 1.78 12.55
C MET A 169 -8.86 2.89 12.52
N GLN A 170 -8.82 3.74 13.54
CA GLN A 170 -7.85 4.84 13.66
C GLN A 170 -6.42 4.32 13.77
N VAL A 171 -6.18 3.35 14.67
CA VAL A 171 -4.85 2.77 14.91
C VAL A 171 -4.34 2.05 13.67
N LEU A 172 -5.19 1.28 12.97
CA LEU A 172 -4.84 0.61 11.73
C LEU A 172 -4.53 1.62 10.61
N ALA A 173 -5.29 2.71 10.48
CA ALA A 173 -5.05 3.74 9.46
C ALA A 173 -3.68 4.42 9.65
N LEU A 174 -3.31 4.72 10.89
CA LEU A 174 -1.99 5.26 11.23
C LEU A 174 -0.86 4.26 10.95
N GLY A 175 -1.05 2.98 11.30
CA GLY A 175 -0.08 1.92 10.99
C GLY A 175 0.11 1.73 9.48
N LEU A 176 -0.98 1.80 8.71
CA LEU A 176 -0.94 1.70 7.26
C LEU A 176 -0.17 2.86 6.61
N LEU A 177 -0.31 4.09 7.15
CA LEU A 177 0.47 5.22 6.67
C LEU A 177 1.97 4.94 6.77
N VAL A 178 2.42 4.39 7.91
CA VAL A 178 3.82 3.97 8.11
C VAL A 178 4.20 2.85 7.16
N ASN A 179 3.32 1.85 6.98
CA ASN A 179 3.56 0.74 6.06
C ASN A 179 3.82 1.19 4.61
N GLY A 180 3.16 2.26 4.16
CA GLY A 180 3.41 2.83 2.85
C GLY A 180 4.88 3.22 2.64
N PHE A 181 5.55 3.73 3.69
CA PHE A 181 6.98 4.03 3.62
C PHE A 181 7.85 2.76 3.63
N SER A 182 7.49 1.75 4.43
CA SER A 182 8.16 0.43 4.40
C SER A 182 8.15 -0.16 3.00
N LYS A 183 7.02 -0.02 2.32
CA LYS A 183 6.81 -0.47 0.95
C LYS A 183 7.82 0.18 -0.02
N VAL A 184 8.14 1.46 0.08
CA VAL A 184 9.19 2.07 -0.78
C VAL A 184 10.55 1.38 -0.58
N ALA A 185 10.91 1.05 0.68
CA ALA A 185 12.15 0.35 0.99
C ALA A 185 12.16 -1.11 0.53
N PHE A 186 11.05 -1.82 0.77
CA PHE A 186 10.83 -3.17 0.25
C PHE A 186 11.01 -3.19 -1.27
N ASN A 187 10.41 -2.23 -1.98
CA ASN A 187 10.51 -2.12 -3.43
C ASN A 187 11.96 -1.93 -3.89
N ALA A 188 12.71 -1.03 -3.26
CA ALA A 188 14.11 -0.77 -3.59
C ALA A 188 15.00 -2.02 -3.40
N ILE A 189 14.80 -2.78 -2.31
CA ILE A 189 15.54 -4.01 -2.04
C ILE A 189 15.22 -5.08 -3.09
N GLN A 190 13.94 -5.27 -3.42
CA GLN A 190 13.53 -6.26 -4.42
C GLN A 190 14.00 -5.89 -5.83
N ALA A 191 13.91 -4.61 -6.21
CA ALA A 191 14.40 -4.11 -7.50
C ALA A 191 15.92 -4.30 -7.65
N HIS A 192 16.65 -4.38 -6.54
CA HIS A 192 18.07 -4.70 -6.50
C HIS A 192 18.35 -6.22 -6.52
N GLY A 193 17.34 -7.06 -6.75
CA GLY A 193 17.47 -8.52 -6.85
C GLY A 193 17.59 -9.24 -5.50
N ARG A 194 17.32 -8.56 -4.37
CA ARG A 194 17.55 -9.08 -3.02
C ARG A 194 16.27 -9.41 -2.26
N ALA A 195 15.33 -10.09 -2.94
CA ALA A 195 14.10 -10.59 -2.34
C ALA A 195 14.34 -11.62 -1.22
N ASP A 196 15.53 -12.22 -1.14
CA ASP A 196 15.94 -13.09 -0.04
C ASP A 196 15.93 -12.35 1.31
N VAL A 197 16.29 -11.06 1.32
CA VAL A 197 16.40 -10.28 2.55
C VAL A 197 15.05 -9.91 3.11
N THR A 198 14.10 -9.53 2.26
CA THR A 198 12.74 -9.23 2.71
C THR A 198 12.07 -10.48 3.28
N ALA A 199 12.25 -11.64 2.65
CA ALA A 199 11.77 -12.92 3.16
C ALA A 199 12.32 -13.23 4.56
N ARG A 200 13.65 -13.11 4.73
CA ARG A 200 14.32 -13.38 6.01
C ARG A 200 13.90 -12.41 7.11
N LEU A 201 13.76 -11.13 6.80
CA LEU A 201 13.27 -10.14 7.77
C LEU A 201 11.86 -10.51 8.24
N HIS A 202 10.93 -10.80 7.33
CA HIS A 202 9.59 -11.23 7.71
C HIS A 202 9.60 -12.52 8.54
N MET A 203 10.48 -13.49 8.24
CA MET A 203 10.61 -14.70 9.07
C MET A 203 11.01 -14.37 10.53
N ILE A 204 11.86 -13.35 10.74
CA ILE A 204 12.30 -12.91 12.07
C ILE A 204 11.22 -12.07 12.75
N GLU A 205 10.52 -11.23 12.00
CA GLU A 205 9.43 -10.40 12.52
C GLU A 205 8.21 -11.23 12.93
N LEU A 206 7.95 -12.35 12.26
CA LEU A 206 6.81 -13.22 12.52
C LEU A 206 6.66 -13.63 13.99
N PRO A 207 7.65 -14.25 14.65
CA PRO A 207 7.53 -14.62 16.07
C PRO A 207 7.38 -13.41 16.99
N LEU A 208 8.10 -12.31 16.72
CA LEU A 208 7.97 -11.06 17.49
C LEU A 208 6.54 -10.52 17.39
N TYR A 209 5.98 -10.57 16.18
CA TYR A 209 4.62 -10.14 15.93
C TYR A 209 3.60 -11.01 16.64
N VAL A 210 3.73 -12.35 16.61
CA VAL A 210 2.82 -13.26 17.31
C VAL A 210 2.84 -13.00 18.81
N VAL A 211 4.01 -12.81 19.41
CA VAL A 211 4.12 -12.51 20.85
C VAL A 211 3.46 -11.17 21.18
N ALA A 212 3.74 -10.12 20.40
CA ALA A 212 3.11 -8.81 20.59
C ALA A 212 1.59 -8.89 20.41
N LEU A 213 1.12 -9.60 19.38
CA LEU A 213 -0.29 -9.78 19.08
C LEU A 213 -1.01 -10.47 20.24
N ILE A 214 -0.49 -11.58 20.77
CA ILE A 214 -1.09 -12.28 21.92
C ILE A 214 -1.08 -11.38 23.16
N ALA A 215 0.07 -10.76 23.48
CA ALA A 215 0.23 -9.96 24.68
C ALA A 215 -0.69 -8.73 24.70
N LEU A 216 -0.70 -7.97 23.60
CA LEU A 216 -1.50 -6.74 23.50
C LEU A 216 -2.99 -7.04 23.35
N THR A 217 -3.36 -8.12 22.63
CA THR A 217 -4.77 -8.53 22.51
C THR A 217 -5.35 -8.95 23.86
N ARG A 218 -4.56 -9.62 24.72
CA ARG A 218 -5.00 -9.95 26.08
C ARG A 218 -5.19 -8.73 26.98
N GLN A 219 -4.37 -7.69 26.80
CA GLN A 219 -4.42 -6.49 27.65
C GLN A 219 -5.49 -5.48 27.20
N TRP A 220 -5.63 -5.26 25.89
CA TRP A 220 -6.45 -4.18 25.32
C TRP A 220 -7.47 -4.66 24.28
N GLY A 221 -7.72 -5.96 24.23
CA GLY A 221 -8.69 -6.54 23.29
C GLY A 221 -8.32 -6.30 21.83
N ILE A 222 -9.32 -6.05 20.99
CA ILE A 222 -9.14 -5.79 19.55
C ILE A 222 -8.34 -4.51 19.26
N ALA A 223 -8.37 -3.52 20.16
CA ALA A 223 -7.52 -2.33 20.04
C ALA A 223 -6.04 -2.67 20.25
N GLY A 224 -5.75 -3.60 21.17
CA GLY A 224 -4.42 -4.16 21.36
C GLY A 224 -3.91 -4.94 20.15
N ALA A 225 -4.78 -5.69 19.48
CA ALA A 225 -4.45 -6.36 18.21
C ALA A 225 -4.07 -5.35 17.11
N ALA A 226 -4.87 -4.29 16.95
CA ALA A 226 -4.59 -3.21 16.02
C ALA A 226 -3.25 -2.52 16.33
N LEU A 227 -2.97 -2.28 17.62
CA LEU A 227 -1.71 -1.69 18.05
C LEU A 227 -0.52 -2.60 17.75
N ALA A 228 -0.64 -3.91 17.99
CA ALA A 228 0.40 -4.88 17.65
C ALA A 228 0.70 -4.85 16.14
N TRP A 229 -0.34 -4.82 15.30
CA TRP A 229 -0.20 -4.72 13.85
C TRP A 229 0.52 -3.43 13.45
N SER A 230 0.10 -2.28 13.99
CA SER A 230 0.71 -0.98 13.69
C SER A 230 2.16 -0.87 14.18
N LEU A 231 2.50 -1.43 15.35
CA LEU A 231 3.87 -1.50 15.84
C LEU A 231 4.75 -2.37 14.94
N ARG A 232 4.22 -3.48 14.41
CA ARG A 232 4.92 -4.27 13.40
C ARG A 232 5.22 -3.44 12.15
N MET A 233 4.29 -2.60 11.67
CA MET A 233 4.54 -1.73 10.51
C MET A 233 5.69 -0.76 10.75
N VAL A 234 5.82 -0.24 11.96
CA VAL A 234 6.94 0.62 12.36
C VAL A 234 8.26 -0.17 12.37
N LEU A 235 8.25 -1.38 12.94
CA LEU A 235 9.42 -2.25 12.96
C LEU A 235 9.88 -2.60 11.53
N ASP A 236 8.95 -3.03 10.69
CA ASP A 236 9.19 -3.36 9.28
C ASP A 236 9.75 -2.16 8.50
N ALA A 237 9.20 -0.95 8.71
CA ALA A 237 9.73 0.29 8.12
C ALA A 237 11.20 0.54 8.50
N ALA A 238 11.53 0.33 9.77
CA ALA A 238 12.88 0.55 10.29
C ALA A 238 13.86 -0.49 9.73
N LEU A 239 13.49 -1.77 9.76
CA LEU A 239 14.35 -2.87 9.30
C LEU A 239 14.59 -2.81 7.79
N LEU A 240 13.53 -2.60 6.99
CA LEU A 240 13.65 -2.44 5.55
C LEU A 240 14.38 -1.15 5.17
N GLY A 241 14.15 -0.04 5.87
CA GLY A 241 14.89 1.20 5.68
C GLY A 241 16.38 1.04 5.95
N TRP A 242 16.74 0.29 6.99
CA TRP A 242 18.13 -0.05 7.29
C TRP A 242 18.76 -0.95 6.23
N MET A 243 18.03 -1.97 5.76
CA MET A 243 18.52 -2.86 4.70
C MET A 243 18.63 -2.18 3.34
N SER A 244 17.72 -1.26 3.00
CA SER A 244 17.79 -0.51 1.75
C SER A 244 19.06 0.35 1.70
N ARG A 245 19.51 0.90 2.83
CA ARG A 245 20.81 1.56 2.93
C ARG A 245 21.99 0.62 2.72
N ARG A 246 21.95 -0.58 3.30
CA ARG A 246 23.05 -1.56 3.17
C ARG A 246 23.15 -2.18 1.79
N MET A 247 22.03 -2.27 1.07
CA MET A 247 21.93 -3.15 -0.10
C MET A 247 21.54 -2.43 -1.38
N ALA A 248 20.68 -1.41 -1.31
CA ALA A 248 20.18 -0.69 -2.48
C ALA A 248 20.84 0.69 -2.65
N GLY A 249 21.93 0.96 -1.91
CA GLY A 249 22.71 2.20 -2.01
C GLY A 249 21.98 3.46 -1.53
N ILE A 250 20.88 3.32 -0.76
CA ILE A 250 20.16 4.46 -0.21
C ILE A 250 21.02 5.15 0.86
N THR A 251 21.22 6.46 0.75
CA THR A 251 22.08 7.17 1.70
C THR A 251 21.37 7.40 3.04
N GLY A 252 22.15 7.47 4.12
CA GLY A 252 21.64 7.81 5.45
C GLY A 252 20.87 9.15 5.51
N PRO A 253 21.35 10.24 4.87
CA PRO A 253 20.61 11.49 4.75
C PRO A 253 19.26 11.35 4.04
N CYS A 254 19.18 10.57 2.95
CA CYS A 254 17.92 10.32 2.25
C CYS A 254 16.93 9.57 3.15
N LEU A 255 17.39 8.52 3.84
CA LEU A 255 16.56 7.76 4.79
C LEU A 255 16.05 8.64 5.93
N ARG A 256 16.91 9.49 6.51
CA ARG A 256 16.52 10.46 7.54
C ARG A 256 15.44 11.43 7.02
N ARG A 257 15.60 11.93 5.78
CA ARG A 257 14.61 12.81 5.16
C ARG A 257 13.26 12.11 4.99
N CYS A 258 13.26 10.85 4.57
CA CYS A 258 12.04 10.03 4.47
C CYS A 258 11.41 9.76 5.84
N ALA A 259 12.21 9.48 6.86
CA ALA A 259 11.74 9.28 8.23
C ALA A 259 11.12 10.56 8.81
N VAL A 260 11.73 11.72 8.60
CA VAL A 260 11.15 13.02 9.00
C VAL A 260 9.83 13.27 8.29
N LEU A 261 9.74 12.98 6.98
CA LEU A 261 8.48 13.10 6.24
C LEU A 261 7.42 12.16 6.81
N ALA A 262 7.75 10.89 7.06
CA ALA A 262 6.84 9.91 7.65
C ALA A 262 6.32 10.36 9.02
N LEU A 263 7.23 10.75 9.91
CA LEU A 263 6.89 11.25 11.25
C LEU A 263 6.05 12.53 11.19
N ALA A 264 6.36 13.47 10.29
CA ALA A 264 5.57 14.67 10.10
C ALA A 264 4.15 14.33 9.61
N THR A 265 4.01 13.47 8.61
CA THR A 265 2.69 13.04 8.12
C THR A 265 1.89 12.27 9.18
N LEU A 266 2.57 11.43 9.98
CA LEU A 266 1.95 10.69 11.06
C LEU A 266 1.46 11.64 12.16
N ALA A 267 2.31 12.55 12.63
CA ALA A 267 1.96 13.54 13.63
C ALA A 267 0.81 14.44 13.17
N SER A 268 0.83 14.90 11.91
CA SER A 268 -0.26 15.66 11.31
C SER A 268 -1.56 14.84 11.16
N ALA A 269 -1.47 13.54 10.88
CA ALA A 269 -2.66 12.68 10.78
C ALA A 269 -3.29 12.39 12.16
N MET A 270 -2.51 12.48 13.24
CA MET A 270 -3.00 12.27 14.62
C MET A 270 -3.69 13.50 15.22
N THR A 271 -3.54 14.70 14.65
CA THR A 271 -4.10 15.92 15.24
C THR A 271 -5.62 15.91 15.45
N PRO A 272 -6.47 15.25 14.62
CA PRO A 272 -7.91 15.18 14.90
C PRO A 272 -8.25 14.44 16.19
N LEU A 273 -7.37 13.54 16.66
CA LEU A 273 -7.54 12.81 17.92
C LEU A 273 -7.40 13.70 19.15
N LEU A 274 -6.68 14.81 19.03
CA LEU A 274 -6.49 15.79 20.11
C LEU A 274 -7.71 16.71 20.29
N LEU A 275 -8.65 16.71 19.34
CA LEU A 275 -9.82 17.57 19.35
C LEU A 275 -11.01 16.86 20.04
N PRO A 276 -11.79 17.55 20.90
CA PRO A 276 -12.94 16.97 21.57
C PRO A 276 -13.99 16.38 20.61
N ALA A 277 -14.57 15.23 20.96
CA ALA A 277 -15.59 14.56 20.13
C ALA A 277 -16.88 15.38 19.96
N GLY A 278 -17.23 16.20 20.95
CA GLY A 278 -18.42 17.06 20.92
C GLY A 278 -18.34 18.25 19.95
N GLN A 279 -17.23 18.45 19.24
CA GLN A 279 -17.04 19.59 18.33
C GLN A 279 -16.76 19.16 16.88
N PRO A 280 -17.77 18.59 16.18
CA PRO A 280 -17.57 18.05 14.82
C PRO A 280 -17.17 19.12 13.80
N LEU A 281 -17.66 20.36 13.95
CA LEU A 281 -17.29 21.48 13.08
C LEU A 281 -15.79 21.81 13.21
N LEU A 282 -15.26 21.85 14.43
CA LEU A 282 -13.84 22.11 14.66
C LEU A 282 -12.96 21.01 14.05
N ARG A 283 -13.35 19.74 14.22
CA ARG A 283 -12.67 18.60 13.59
C ARG A 283 -12.68 18.70 12.07
N ALA A 284 -13.82 19.04 11.47
CA ALA A 284 -13.93 19.22 10.02
C ALA A 284 -13.02 20.36 9.51
N VAL A 285 -13.04 21.51 10.18
CA VAL A 285 -12.17 22.65 9.83
C VAL A 285 -10.69 22.27 9.97
N ALA A 286 -10.30 21.57 11.04
CA ALA A 286 -8.94 21.11 11.23
C ALA A 286 -8.50 20.14 10.12
N VAL A 287 -9.34 19.17 9.74
CA VAL A 287 -9.05 18.25 8.62
C VAL A 287 -8.89 19.00 7.30
N LEU A 288 -9.80 19.92 6.99
CA LEU A 288 -9.70 20.73 5.76
C LEU A 288 -8.44 21.59 5.75
N ALA A 289 -8.09 22.20 6.88
CA ALA A 289 -6.86 22.97 7.03
C ALA A 289 -5.61 22.10 6.83
N LEU A 290 -5.58 20.89 7.41
CA LEU A 290 -4.48 19.94 7.22
C LEU A 290 -4.34 19.48 5.77
N ILE A 291 -5.45 19.20 5.10
CA ILE A 291 -5.46 18.83 3.68
C ILE A 291 -4.93 20.00 2.84
N ALA A 292 -5.37 21.24 3.11
CA ALA A 292 -4.90 22.42 2.41
C ALA A 292 -3.40 22.68 2.65
N ILE A 293 -2.93 22.54 3.90
CA ILE A 293 -1.51 22.67 4.27
C ILE A 293 -0.69 21.59 3.57
N ALA A 294 -1.14 20.33 3.59
CA ALA A 294 -0.44 19.22 2.93
C ALA A 294 -0.38 19.43 1.41
N ALA A 295 -1.47 19.87 0.79
CA ALA A 295 -1.50 20.19 -0.65
C ALA A 295 -0.55 21.35 -0.98
N ALA A 296 -0.53 22.41 -0.17
CA ALA A 296 0.38 23.54 -0.34
C ALA A 296 1.85 23.14 -0.15
N ALA A 297 2.15 22.34 0.88
CA ALA A 297 3.50 21.83 1.15
C ALA A 297 3.96 20.89 0.04
N PHE A 298 3.08 20.00 -0.45
CA PHE A 298 3.35 19.13 -1.58
C PHE A 298 3.67 19.94 -2.85
N TRP A 299 2.83 20.93 -3.16
CA TRP A 299 3.04 21.83 -4.29
C TRP A 299 4.34 22.64 -4.19
N ARG A 300 4.63 23.21 -3.02
CA ARG A 300 5.76 24.14 -2.81
C ARG A 300 7.10 23.47 -2.56
N TRP A 301 7.12 22.30 -1.92
CA TRP A 301 8.37 21.68 -1.45
C TRP A 301 8.61 20.27 -1.99
N GLN A 302 7.57 19.58 -2.46
CA GLN A 302 7.72 18.21 -2.94
C GLN A 302 7.73 18.09 -4.47
N LEU A 303 7.07 18.98 -5.21
CA LEU A 303 7.14 19.02 -6.67
C LEU A 303 8.32 19.87 -7.16
N ASP A 304 9.13 19.30 -8.06
CA ASP A 304 10.20 20.02 -8.74
C ASP A 304 9.63 21.04 -9.75
N ALA A 305 10.42 22.06 -10.11
CA ALA A 305 9.98 23.10 -11.05
C ALA A 305 9.51 22.53 -12.40
N GLN A 306 10.20 21.48 -12.88
CA GLN A 306 9.84 20.77 -14.11
C GLN A 306 8.49 20.03 -13.99
N GLU A 307 8.21 19.43 -12.83
CA GLU A 307 6.96 18.71 -12.57
C GLU A 307 5.78 19.68 -12.46
N ARG A 308 5.98 20.82 -11.78
CA ARG A 308 4.98 21.90 -11.73
C ARG A 308 4.66 22.42 -13.12
N GLY A 309 5.67 22.66 -13.95
CA GLY A 309 5.50 23.10 -15.34
C GLY A 309 4.67 22.11 -16.17
N ARG A 310 4.92 20.81 -16.01
CA ARG A 310 4.13 19.75 -16.69
C ARG A 310 2.67 19.72 -16.21
N LEU A 311 2.44 19.79 -14.90
CA LEU A 311 1.08 19.80 -14.34
C LEU A 311 0.30 21.05 -14.75
N LEU A 312 0.92 22.23 -14.69
CA LEU A 312 0.32 23.48 -15.17
C LEU A 312 0.05 23.43 -16.68
N GLY A 313 0.95 22.83 -17.46
CA GLY A 313 0.75 22.61 -18.90
C GLY A 313 -0.45 21.70 -19.18
N GLN A 314 -0.61 20.60 -18.45
CA GLN A 314 -1.77 19.70 -18.57
C GLN A 314 -3.07 20.37 -18.12
N LEU A 315 -3.06 21.13 -17.03
CA LEU A 315 -4.22 21.90 -16.57
C LEU A 315 -4.62 22.97 -17.58
N HIS A 316 -3.64 23.70 -18.14
CA HIS A 316 -3.91 24.64 -19.23
C HIS A 316 -4.47 23.93 -20.46
N GLN A 317 -3.96 22.75 -20.85
CA GLN A 317 -4.52 21.98 -21.96
C GLN A 317 -5.94 21.45 -21.68
N ALA A 318 -6.23 21.07 -20.43
CA ALA A 318 -7.56 20.63 -20.01
C ALA A 318 -8.56 21.80 -20.01
N CYS A 319 -8.16 22.96 -19.48
CA CYS A 319 -8.96 24.19 -19.50
C CYS A 319 -9.09 24.79 -20.92
N ALA A 320 -8.06 24.67 -21.75
CA ALA A 320 -8.03 25.11 -23.15
C ALA A 320 -8.66 24.11 -24.13
N ARG A 321 -9.32 23.06 -23.65
CA ARG A 321 -10.26 22.23 -24.44
C ARG A 321 -11.72 22.70 -24.29
N PRO A 322 -12.14 23.92 -24.67
CA PRO A 322 -13.54 24.17 -24.94
C PRO A 322 -13.88 23.74 -26.39
N ARG A 323 -14.90 22.87 -26.53
CA ARG A 323 -15.80 22.76 -27.70
C ARG A 323 -15.31 22.15 -29.04
N ARG A 324 -14.46 21.11 -29.08
CA ARG A 324 -14.32 20.28 -30.32
C ARG A 324 -15.36 19.15 -30.46
N LEU A 325 -16.16 18.87 -29.42
CA LEU A 325 -17.18 17.81 -29.44
C LEU A 325 -18.62 18.30 -29.71
N LEU A 326 -18.85 19.60 -29.96
CA LEU A 326 -20.18 20.16 -30.26
C LEU A 326 -20.42 20.52 -31.74
N ARG A 327 -19.48 20.21 -32.65
CA ARG A 327 -19.78 20.23 -34.09
C ARG A 327 -20.27 18.85 -34.51
N GLY A 328 -21.57 18.61 -34.33
CA GLY A 328 -22.25 17.50 -35.00
C GLY A 328 -22.06 17.59 -36.53
N PRO A 329 -22.14 16.46 -37.25
CA PRO A 329 -21.98 16.45 -38.69
C PRO A 329 -23.01 17.40 -39.31
N ARG A 330 -22.53 18.41 -40.06
CA ARG A 330 -23.41 19.20 -40.93
C ARG A 330 -24.06 18.22 -41.90
N ALA A 331 -25.38 18.05 -41.77
CA ALA A 331 -26.18 17.43 -42.80
C ALA A 331 -25.94 18.20 -44.11
N GLN A 332 -25.35 17.52 -45.08
CA GLN A 332 -25.35 17.98 -46.47
C GLN A 332 -26.79 17.92 -46.95
N GLY A 333 -27.42 19.09 -47.11
CA GLY A 333 -28.68 19.25 -47.82
C GLY A 333 -28.46 19.04 -49.32
N ARG A 334 -29.44 18.37 -49.93
CA ARG A 334 -29.68 18.32 -51.38
C ARG A 334 -29.91 19.72 -51.95
#